data_AF-A0A5C6YJH6-F1
#
_entry.id   AF-A0A5C6YJH6-F1
#
_cell.length_a   1.000
_cell.length_b   1.000
_cell.length_c   1.000
_cell.angle_alpha   90.00
_cell.angle_beta   90.00
_cell.angle_gamma   90.00
#
_symmetry.space_group_name_H-M   'P 1'
#
loop_
_entity.id
_entity.type
_entity.pdbx_description
1 polymer ?
#
loop_
_entity_poly.entity_id
_entity_poly.type
_entity_poly.pdbx_seq_one_letter_code
_entity_poly.pdbx_strand_id
1 'polypeptide(L)'
;GFIEAVDYTPQRQTAGAGFTLVRTYMAHHQAMGFVALTALLADDAPRRWLMSDPHVKAVATLLHERAPREVAPLQAPPADLLPRKRAVRKARMVRESEPLAETLPLTHMLTNGRYSVVLRSHGGGYSNWDGVAITRWRDDLLRDQHGSFTMLRRAGEADWFSNTARPAPDPRARYAARMQAERALFEATWPDLHSCTTVWVSPEDDCELRQVELTNRGDQPLALDLVSCFEATLAPQRGDEAHPAFSNLFIQARWDEAQHALHLRRRPRLFDEAAMRAVFFLAGVDAGAGCAKPARPAGGAPGAEDCRPEG
;
A
#
# COMPACT_ATOMS: atom_id res chain seq x y z
N GLY A 1 -33.29 9.96 -8.94
CA GLY A 1 -32.59 9.25 -7.86
C GLY A 1 -33.17 9.70 -6.56
N PHE A 2 -33.42 8.78 -5.64
CA PHE A 2 -33.82 9.13 -4.28
C PHE A 2 -32.57 9.40 -3.44
N ILE A 3 -32.72 10.21 -2.41
CA ILE A 3 -31.71 10.30 -1.36
C ILE A 3 -31.87 9.02 -0.53
N GLU A 4 -30.89 8.13 -0.59
CA GLU A 4 -30.96 6.86 0.14
C GLU A 4 -30.51 7.04 1.59
N ALA A 5 -29.53 7.91 1.83
CA ALA A 5 -28.99 8.15 3.16
C ALA A 5 -28.49 9.59 3.33
N VAL A 6 -28.36 9.97 4.60
CA VAL A 6 -27.72 11.22 5.04
C VAL A 6 -26.46 10.83 5.80
N ASP A 7 -25.29 11.22 5.29
CA ASP A 7 -24.00 10.91 5.90
C ASP A 7 -23.55 12.09 6.80
N TYR A 8 -23.42 11.81 8.10
CA TYR A 8 -22.95 12.76 9.12
C TYR A 8 -21.46 12.59 9.47
N THR A 9 -20.71 11.74 8.76
CA THR A 9 -19.30 11.45 9.05
C THR A 9 -18.45 12.72 8.91
N PRO A 10 -17.87 13.28 9.99
CA PRO A 10 -17.23 14.59 9.95
C PRO A 10 -16.05 14.69 8.98
N GLN A 11 -15.30 13.59 8.82
CA GLN A 11 -14.13 13.52 7.93
C GLN A 11 -14.50 13.56 6.44
N ARG A 12 -15.77 13.29 6.08
CA ARG A 12 -16.26 13.28 4.70
C ARG A 12 -17.01 14.56 4.33
N GLN A 13 -17.22 15.48 5.28
CA GLN A 13 -17.92 16.74 5.02
C GLN A 13 -16.98 17.76 4.40
N THR A 14 -17.30 18.20 3.18
CA THR A 14 -16.60 19.30 2.51
C THR A 14 -17.15 20.65 2.98
N ALA A 15 -16.27 21.64 3.15
CA ALA A 15 -16.63 23.05 3.30
C ALA A 15 -17.60 23.41 4.47
N GLY A 16 -17.56 22.66 5.57
CA GLY A 16 -18.33 22.99 6.78
C GLY A 16 -19.82 22.64 6.73
N ALA A 17 -20.26 21.84 5.75
CA ALA A 17 -21.61 21.31 5.72
C ALA A 17 -21.85 20.33 6.90
N GLY A 18 -23.04 20.36 7.50
CA GLY A 18 -23.39 19.50 8.63
C GLY A 18 -23.67 18.04 8.27
N PHE A 19 -23.94 17.75 6.99
CA PHE A 19 -24.16 16.42 6.44
C PHE A 19 -24.02 16.43 4.91
N THR A 20 -23.86 15.24 4.32
CA THR A 20 -23.85 15.03 2.88
C THR A 20 -24.98 14.07 2.49
N LEU A 21 -25.78 14.46 1.49
CA LEU A 21 -26.85 13.61 0.96
C LEU A 21 -26.24 12.56 0.02
N VAL A 22 -26.40 11.28 0.36
CA VAL A 22 -25.94 10.17 -0.48
C VAL A 22 -26.98 9.91 -1.56
N ARG A 23 -26.60 10.21 -2.81
CA ARG A 23 -27.44 10.00 -3.99
C ARG A 23 -27.00 8.72 -4.69
N THR A 24 -27.84 7.69 -4.62
CA THR A 24 -27.64 6.44 -5.34
C THR A 24 -28.76 6.27 -6.37
N TYR A 25 -28.39 5.72 -7.52
CA TYR A 25 -29.30 5.49 -8.64
C TYR A 25 -29.29 4.00 -8.95
N MET A 26 -29.99 3.23 -8.13
CA MET A 26 -30.18 1.80 -8.35
C MET A 26 -31.60 1.56 -8.84
N ALA A 27 -31.73 1.05 -10.07
CA ALA A 27 -33.03 0.70 -10.66
C ALA A 27 -33.80 -0.29 -9.76
N HIS A 28 -33.08 -1.16 -9.04
CA HIS A 28 -33.65 -2.08 -8.05
C HIS A 28 -34.44 -1.35 -6.94
N HIS A 29 -33.93 -0.23 -6.41
CA HIS A 29 -34.58 0.49 -5.31
C HIS A 29 -35.86 1.19 -5.80
N GLN A 30 -35.84 1.68 -7.03
CA GLN A 30 -37.03 2.24 -7.68
C GLN A 30 -38.08 1.15 -7.94
N ALA A 31 -37.66 -0.04 -8.40
CA ALA A 31 -38.54 -1.17 -8.60
C ALA A 31 -39.20 -1.64 -7.29
N MET A 32 -38.43 -1.74 -6.19
CA MET A 32 -39.00 -2.05 -4.87
C MET A 32 -40.04 -1.02 -4.43
N GLY A 33 -39.76 0.27 -4.64
CA GLY A 33 -40.71 1.35 -4.35
C GLY A 33 -42.01 1.24 -5.16
N PHE A 34 -41.92 0.96 -6.46
CA PHE A 34 -43.10 0.74 -7.29
C PHE A 34 -43.88 -0.51 -6.89
N VAL A 35 -43.21 -1.60 -6.51
CA VAL A 35 -43.88 -2.82 -6.01
C VAL A 35 -44.63 -2.53 -4.71
N ALA A 36 -44.04 -1.76 -3.78
CA ALA A 36 -44.70 -1.36 -2.54
C ALA A 36 -45.91 -0.46 -2.78
N LEU A 37 -45.79 0.55 -3.65
CA LEU A 37 -46.91 1.41 -4.05
C LEU A 37 -48.02 0.62 -4.74
N THR A 38 -47.66 -0.33 -5.61
CA THR A 38 -48.63 -1.20 -6.29
C THR A 38 -49.33 -2.13 -5.31
N ALA A 39 -48.62 -2.65 -4.30
CA ALA A 39 -49.23 -3.43 -3.24
C ALA A 39 -50.25 -2.60 -2.45
N LEU A 40 -49.95 -1.33 -2.15
CA LEU A 40 -50.90 -0.45 -1.45
C LEU A 40 -52.11 -0.06 -2.33
N LEU A 41 -51.89 0.30 -3.59
CA LEU A 41 -52.90 0.89 -4.47
C LEU A 41 -53.73 -0.15 -5.24
N ALA A 42 -53.20 -1.35 -5.44
CA ALA A 42 -53.83 -2.42 -6.22
C ALA A 42 -54.14 -3.65 -5.35
N ASP A 43 -54.55 -3.42 -4.11
CA ASP A 43 -55.05 -4.46 -3.19
C ASP A 43 -54.08 -5.65 -3.05
N ASP A 44 -52.81 -5.36 -2.79
CA ASP A 44 -51.74 -6.36 -2.60
C ASP A 44 -51.47 -7.25 -3.84
N ALA A 45 -51.76 -6.74 -5.06
CA ALA A 45 -51.61 -7.46 -6.32
C ALA A 45 -50.26 -8.19 -6.50
N PRO A 46 -49.08 -7.58 -6.24
CA PRO A 46 -47.80 -8.25 -6.41
C PRO A 46 -47.66 -9.49 -5.51
N ARG A 47 -48.14 -9.41 -4.26
CA ARG A 47 -48.13 -10.55 -3.34
C ARG A 47 -49.10 -11.64 -3.80
N ARG A 48 -50.28 -11.28 -4.32
CA ARG A 48 -51.23 -12.26 -4.89
C ARG A 48 -50.68 -12.97 -6.12
N TRP A 49 -50.00 -12.25 -7.01
CA TRP A 49 -49.33 -12.87 -8.17
C TRP A 49 -48.26 -13.85 -7.72
N LEU A 50 -47.41 -13.45 -6.78
CA LEU A 50 -46.38 -14.34 -6.22
C LEU A 50 -46.98 -15.58 -5.54
N MET A 51 -48.06 -15.40 -4.79
CA MET A 51 -48.75 -16.48 -4.07
C MET A 51 -49.67 -17.34 -4.96
N SER A 52 -49.78 -17.03 -6.25
CA SER A 52 -50.48 -17.87 -7.23
C SER A 52 -49.64 -19.08 -7.65
N ASP A 53 -48.32 -19.03 -7.46
CA ASP A 53 -47.42 -20.16 -7.72
C ASP A 53 -47.53 -21.23 -6.60
N PRO A 54 -47.89 -22.49 -6.92
CA PRO A 54 -48.03 -23.55 -5.92
C PRO A 54 -46.77 -23.85 -5.12
N HIS A 55 -45.58 -23.72 -5.71
CA HIS A 55 -44.30 -23.96 -5.03
C HIS A 55 -44.01 -22.88 -4.00
N VAL A 56 -44.23 -21.61 -4.37
CA VAL A 56 -44.04 -20.48 -3.45
C VAL A 56 -45.06 -20.54 -2.30
N LYS A 57 -46.31 -20.89 -2.63
CA LYS A 57 -47.38 -21.06 -1.64
C LYS A 57 -47.08 -22.17 -0.64
N ALA A 58 -46.46 -23.28 -1.09
CA ALA A 58 -46.06 -24.39 -0.22
C ALA A 58 -45.00 -24.00 0.82
N VAL A 59 -44.13 -23.04 0.49
CA VAL A 59 -43.06 -22.55 1.39
C VAL A 59 -43.39 -21.19 2.02
N ALA A 60 -44.63 -20.71 1.90
CA ALA A 60 -44.99 -19.37 2.35
C ALA A 60 -44.70 -19.11 3.84
N THR A 61 -44.74 -20.15 4.68
CA THR A 61 -44.40 -20.07 6.10
C THR A 61 -42.91 -19.80 6.35
N LEU A 62 -42.02 -20.17 5.42
CA LEU A 62 -40.59 -19.87 5.47
C LEU A 62 -40.27 -18.43 5.04
N LEU A 63 -41.19 -17.79 4.31
CA LEU A 63 -41.07 -16.39 3.88
C LEU A 63 -41.47 -15.39 4.97
N HIS A 64 -42.07 -15.86 6.05
CA HIS A 64 -42.36 -15.02 7.21
C HIS A 64 -41.13 -14.98 8.11
N GLU A 65 -40.63 -13.77 8.36
CA GLU A 65 -39.65 -13.59 9.42
C GLU A 65 -40.28 -14.00 10.75
N ARG A 66 -39.52 -14.75 11.56
CA ARG A 66 -40.00 -15.23 12.85
C ARG A 66 -40.12 -14.01 13.77
N ALA A 67 -41.33 -13.72 14.25
CA ALA A 67 -41.53 -12.65 15.23
C ALA A 67 -40.53 -12.81 16.40
N PRO A 68 -39.73 -11.79 16.74
CA PRO A 68 -38.77 -11.87 17.84
C PRO A 68 -39.51 -12.26 19.13
N ARG A 69 -39.13 -13.40 19.73
CA ARG A 69 -39.74 -13.88 20.98
C ARG A 69 -39.31 -13.04 22.18
N GLU A 70 -38.15 -12.40 22.07
CA GLU A 70 -37.63 -11.41 23.00
C GLU A 70 -37.38 -10.13 22.21
N VAL A 71 -38.25 -9.15 22.37
CA VAL A 71 -37.91 -7.78 22.02
C VAL A 71 -37.03 -7.29 23.16
N ALA A 72 -35.71 -7.26 22.94
CA ALA A 72 -34.83 -6.59 23.88
C ALA A 72 -35.40 -5.18 24.10
N PRO A 73 -35.69 -4.77 25.35
CA PRO A 73 -36.19 -3.43 25.60
C PRO A 73 -35.20 -2.47 24.96
N LEU A 74 -35.71 -1.58 24.08
CA LEU A 74 -34.93 -0.49 23.50
C LEU A 74 -34.31 0.27 24.68
N GLN A 75 -33.04 -0.02 24.97
CA GLN A 75 -32.29 0.80 25.90
C GLN A 75 -32.15 2.14 25.21
N ALA A 76 -32.92 3.12 25.68
CA ALA A 76 -32.63 4.49 25.34
C ALA A 76 -31.14 4.69 25.70
N PRO A 77 -30.29 5.08 24.73
CA PRO A 77 -28.91 5.38 25.05
C PRO A 77 -28.93 6.41 26.20
N PRO A 78 -28.07 6.26 27.22
CA PRO A 78 -28.03 7.19 28.34
C PRO A 78 -28.03 8.62 27.81
N ALA A 79 -28.92 9.48 28.32
CA ALA A 79 -29.09 10.86 27.87
C ALA A 79 -27.79 11.68 27.90
N ASP A 80 -26.79 11.21 28.66
CA ASP A 80 -25.48 11.83 28.83
C ASP A 80 -24.32 11.15 28.09
N LEU A 81 -24.58 10.44 26.99
CA LEU A 81 -23.57 10.33 25.95
C LEU A 81 -23.58 11.60 25.09
N LEU A 82 -23.48 12.77 25.72
CA LEU A 82 -22.91 13.92 25.03
C LEU A 82 -21.62 13.40 24.39
N PRO A 83 -21.40 13.56 23.07
CA PRO A 83 -20.15 13.16 22.47
C PRO A 83 -19.09 13.85 23.31
N ARG A 84 -18.30 13.07 24.07
CA ARG A 84 -17.16 13.58 24.82
C ARG A 84 -16.50 14.51 23.84
N LYS A 85 -16.46 15.82 24.12
CA LYS A 85 -15.80 16.79 23.25
C LYS A 85 -14.38 16.26 23.13
N ARG A 86 -14.13 15.47 22.09
CA ARG A 86 -12.81 15.02 21.73
C ARG A 86 -12.16 16.34 21.47
N ALA A 87 -11.29 16.76 22.38
CA ALA A 87 -10.43 17.90 22.11
C ALA A 87 -9.92 17.65 20.70
N VAL A 88 -10.25 18.57 19.78
CA VAL A 88 -9.74 18.49 18.43
C VAL A 88 -8.25 18.52 18.62
N ARG A 89 -7.62 17.33 18.62
CA ARG A 89 -6.18 17.22 18.72
C ARG A 89 -5.73 18.02 17.52
N LYS A 90 -5.07 19.16 17.77
CA LYS A 90 -4.45 19.95 16.70
C LYS A 90 -3.73 18.91 15.84
N ALA A 91 -4.14 18.79 14.57
CA ALA A 91 -3.57 17.80 13.69
C ALA A 91 -2.05 18.02 13.71
N ARG A 92 -1.33 17.10 14.33
CA ARG A 92 0.14 17.14 14.31
C ARG A 92 0.51 16.87 12.86
N MET A 93 0.90 17.92 12.15
CA MET A 93 1.29 17.89 10.75
C MET A 93 2.52 17.01 10.52
N VAL A 94 3.26 16.71 11.59
CA VAL A 94 4.37 15.77 11.64
C VAL A 94 4.14 14.75 12.75
N ARG A 95 4.28 13.46 12.42
CA ARG A 95 4.28 12.37 13.39
C ARG A 95 5.67 11.76 13.46
N GLU A 96 6.27 11.82 14.64
CA GLU A 96 7.59 11.27 14.90
C GLU A 96 7.47 9.93 15.64
N SER A 97 8.49 9.12 15.48
CA SER A 97 8.45 7.69 15.74
C SER A 97 9.85 7.14 16.01
N GLU A 98 9.96 6.29 17.04
CA GLU A 98 11.13 5.45 17.28
C GLU A 98 10.73 3.99 16.97
N PRO A 99 10.90 3.52 15.72
CA PRO A 99 10.26 2.28 15.25
C PRO A 99 10.64 1.01 16.02
N LEU A 100 11.80 0.99 16.68
CA LEU A 100 12.21 -0.16 17.50
C LEU A 100 11.56 -0.19 18.89
N ALA A 101 11.01 0.94 19.36
CA ALA A 101 10.32 1.06 20.64
C ALA A 101 8.79 1.09 20.51
N GLU A 102 8.26 1.16 19.28
CA GLU A 102 6.83 1.24 19.02
C GLU A 102 6.11 -0.10 19.15
N THR A 103 4.95 -0.09 19.79
CA THR A 103 4.06 -1.27 19.86
C THR A 103 3.30 -1.51 18.55
N LEU A 104 2.91 -0.43 17.87
CA LEU A 104 2.22 -0.46 16.58
C LEU A 104 2.86 0.57 15.65
N PRO A 105 3.26 0.17 14.44
CA PRO A 105 3.95 1.09 13.56
C PRO A 105 3.01 2.16 13.02
N LEU A 106 3.50 3.40 12.98
CA LEU A 106 2.78 4.47 12.30
C LEU A 106 2.72 4.16 10.81
N THR A 107 1.52 4.20 10.23
CA THR A 107 1.30 4.04 8.80
C THR A 107 1.03 5.39 8.16
N HIS A 108 1.65 5.64 7.02
CA HIS A 108 1.54 6.86 6.24
C HIS A 108 1.34 6.53 4.76
N MET A 109 0.54 7.33 4.07
CA MET A 109 0.25 7.13 2.65
C MET A 109 0.56 8.40 1.88
N LEU A 110 1.38 8.26 0.85
CA LEU A 110 1.69 9.29 -0.13
C LEU A 110 1.03 8.91 -1.45
N THR A 111 0.39 9.86 -2.13
CA THR A 111 -0.29 9.58 -3.40
C THR A 111 -0.48 10.82 -4.25
N ASN A 112 -0.49 10.64 -5.57
CA ASN A 112 -0.94 11.63 -6.56
C ASN A 112 -2.34 11.32 -7.12
N GLY A 113 -3.05 10.35 -6.52
CA GLY A 113 -4.36 9.86 -6.94
C GLY A 113 -4.30 8.54 -7.71
N ARG A 114 -3.26 8.31 -8.54
CA ARG A 114 -3.11 7.07 -9.33
C ARG A 114 -2.00 6.18 -8.79
N TYR A 115 -0.84 6.76 -8.51
CA TYR A 115 0.25 6.11 -7.79
C TYR A 115 0.12 6.36 -6.30
N SER A 116 0.34 5.33 -5.49
CA SER A 116 0.36 5.44 -4.04
C SER A 116 1.45 4.59 -3.42
N VAL A 117 1.99 5.10 -2.33
CA VAL A 117 2.97 4.43 -1.48
C VAL A 117 2.45 4.45 -0.06
N VAL A 118 2.33 3.27 0.51
CA VAL A 118 2.05 3.10 1.93
C VAL A 118 3.35 2.74 2.62
N LEU A 119 3.72 3.52 3.62
CA LEU A 119 4.95 3.36 4.40
C LEU A 119 4.62 3.23 5.87
N ARG A 120 5.39 2.42 6.57
CA ARG A 120 5.32 2.24 8.00
C ARG A 120 6.56 2.82 8.66
N SER A 121 6.48 3.18 9.93
CA SER A 121 7.59 3.81 10.69
C SER A 121 8.90 3.02 10.65
N HIS A 122 8.85 1.70 10.54
CA HIS A 122 10.04 0.86 10.43
C HIS A 122 10.61 0.73 9.00
N GLY A 123 10.03 1.42 8.01
CA GLY A 123 10.46 1.41 6.61
C GLY A 123 9.80 0.37 5.71
N GLY A 124 9.00 -0.53 6.28
CA GLY A 124 8.19 -1.47 5.49
C GLY A 124 7.01 -0.77 4.82
N GLY A 125 6.37 -1.45 3.88
CA GLY A 125 5.31 -0.84 3.09
C GLY A 125 5.12 -1.48 1.73
N TYR A 126 4.44 -0.76 0.85
CA TYR A 126 4.23 -1.19 -0.53
C TYR A 126 3.86 -0.02 -1.43
N SER A 127 3.98 -0.29 -2.72
CA SER A 127 3.69 0.66 -3.80
C SER A 127 2.59 0.09 -4.70
N ASN A 128 1.66 0.95 -5.10
CA ASN A 128 0.51 0.60 -5.92
C ASN A 128 0.28 1.65 -7.00
N TRP A 129 -0.14 1.22 -8.17
CA TRP A 129 -0.55 2.07 -9.27
C TRP A 129 -1.91 1.60 -9.79
N ASP A 130 -2.93 2.44 -9.66
CA ASP A 130 -4.29 2.21 -10.17
C ASP A 130 -4.86 0.81 -9.82
N GLY A 131 -4.67 0.39 -8.57
CA GLY A 131 -5.12 -0.92 -8.07
C GLY A 131 -4.18 -2.09 -8.40
N VAL A 132 -3.13 -1.87 -9.18
CA VAL A 132 -2.07 -2.84 -9.47
C VAL A 132 -0.93 -2.66 -8.46
N ALA A 133 -0.62 -3.72 -7.70
CA ALA A 133 0.53 -3.68 -6.80
C ALA A 133 1.82 -3.67 -7.63
N ILE A 134 2.70 -2.70 -7.36
CA ILE A 134 4.03 -2.62 -7.97
C ILE A 134 5.00 -3.50 -7.17
N THR A 135 4.96 -3.36 -5.85
CA THR A 135 5.71 -4.18 -4.90
C THR A 135 4.80 -5.11 -4.11
N ARG A 136 5.34 -6.23 -3.61
CA ARG A 136 4.58 -7.18 -2.80
C ARG A 136 4.15 -6.56 -1.49
N TRP A 137 2.95 -6.92 -1.05
CA TRP A 137 2.41 -6.58 0.27
C TRP A 137 1.66 -7.75 0.87
N ARG A 138 1.65 -7.84 2.21
CA ARG A 138 0.78 -8.72 2.97
C ARG A 138 0.24 -7.96 4.18
N ASP A 139 -1.01 -8.24 4.51
CA ASP A 139 -1.64 -7.73 5.73
C ASP A 139 -1.17 -8.55 6.95
N ASP A 140 0.12 -8.48 7.25
CA ASP A 140 0.75 -9.12 8.39
C ASP A 140 1.66 -8.10 9.08
N LEU A 141 1.08 -7.36 10.03
CA LEU A 141 1.76 -6.33 10.80
C LEU A 141 2.85 -6.88 11.74
N LEU A 142 2.82 -8.17 12.07
CA LEU A 142 3.80 -8.76 12.99
C LEU A 142 5.09 -9.12 12.25
N ARG A 143 4.97 -9.70 11.05
CA ARG A 143 6.14 -10.04 10.21
C ARG A 143 6.65 -8.83 9.45
N ASP A 144 5.74 -8.14 8.79
CA ASP A 144 5.95 -6.88 8.08
C ASP A 144 7.31 -6.76 7.35
N GLN A 145 7.57 -7.75 6.51
CA GLN A 145 8.86 -7.97 5.86
C GLN A 145 8.95 -7.39 4.44
N HIS A 146 7.87 -6.80 3.94
CA HIS A 146 7.78 -6.32 2.57
C HIS A 146 7.94 -4.79 2.50
N GLY A 147 8.53 -4.33 1.41
CA GLY A 147 8.82 -2.93 1.17
C GLY A 147 9.89 -2.76 0.10
N SER A 148 10.30 -1.50 -0.08
CA SER A 148 11.45 -1.12 -0.88
C SER A 148 12.53 -0.63 0.07
N PHE A 149 13.58 -1.40 0.22
CA PHE A 149 14.61 -1.19 1.23
C PHE A 149 15.94 -0.79 0.58
N THR A 150 16.72 0.01 1.30
CA THR A 150 18.12 0.25 0.97
C THR A 150 18.99 -0.38 2.06
N MET A 151 19.84 -1.29 1.62
CA MET A 151 20.76 -2.05 2.43
C MET A 151 22.14 -1.40 2.28
N LEU A 152 22.87 -1.33 3.39
CA LEU A 152 24.23 -0.82 3.46
C LEU A 152 25.15 -1.88 4.05
N ARG A 153 26.39 -1.88 3.56
CA ARG A 153 27.48 -2.68 4.10
C ARG A 153 28.75 -1.85 4.11
N ARG A 154 29.46 -1.86 5.23
CA ARG A 154 30.79 -1.23 5.31
C ARG A 154 31.83 -2.13 4.63
N ALA A 155 32.79 -1.54 3.92
CA ALA A 155 33.86 -2.31 3.31
C ALA A 155 34.60 -3.15 4.37
N GLY A 156 34.72 -4.47 4.12
CA GLY A 156 35.34 -5.41 5.05
C GLY A 156 34.40 -6.02 6.09
N GLU A 157 33.18 -5.49 6.28
CA GLU A 157 32.12 -6.17 7.04
C GLU A 157 31.41 -7.20 6.15
N ALA A 158 30.96 -8.31 6.74
CA ALA A 158 30.22 -9.35 6.02
C ALA A 158 28.70 -9.05 5.99
N ASP A 159 28.18 -8.43 7.05
CA ASP A 159 26.76 -8.28 7.29
C ASP A 159 26.17 -7.06 6.55
N TRP A 160 24.93 -7.21 6.10
CA TRP A 160 24.14 -6.15 5.50
C TRP A 160 23.10 -5.64 6.49
N PHE A 161 22.97 -4.32 6.60
CA PHE A 161 21.99 -3.68 7.47
C PHE A 161 21.08 -2.75 6.67
N SER A 162 19.82 -2.61 7.10
CA SER A 162 18.90 -1.67 6.49
C SER A 162 19.14 -0.26 7.04
N ASN A 163 19.02 0.73 6.16
CA ASN A 163 18.99 2.13 6.57
C ASN A 163 17.63 2.55 7.20
N THR A 164 16.70 1.60 7.30
CA THR A 164 15.46 1.64 8.05
C THR A 164 15.47 0.56 9.14
N ALA A 165 14.54 0.58 10.09
CA ALA A 165 14.50 -0.38 11.21
C ALA A 165 14.12 -1.83 10.80
N ARG A 166 13.67 -2.02 9.56
CA ARG A 166 13.43 -3.31 8.90
C ARG A 166 14.03 -3.27 7.49
N PRO A 167 14.34 -4.43 6.88
CA PRO A 167 14.17 -5.78 7.43
C PRO A 167 15.28 -6.21 8.38
N ALA A 168 16.47 -5.60 8.31
CA ALA A 168 17.65 -6.03 9.06
C ALA A 168 18.28 -4.86 9.84
N PRO A 169 17.71 -4.50 11.02
CA PRO A 169 18.27 -3.42 11.83
C PRO A 169 19.66 -3.77 12.36
N ASP A 170 20.56 -2.79 12.39
CA ASP A 170 21.85 -2.90 13.07
C ASP A 170 21.66 -2.56 14.57
N PRO A 171 22.06 -3.42 15.52
CA PRO A 171 22.02 -3.10 16.95
C PRO A 171 22.84 -1.86 17.33
N ARG A 172 23.81 -1.46 16.50
CA ARG A 172 24.64 -0.24 16.70
C ARG A 172 23.94 1.04 16.26
N ALA A 173 22.83 0.95 15.52
CA ALA A 173 22.12 2.09 14.97
C ALA A 173 20.91 2.49 15.83
N ARG A 174 20.65 3.79 15.88
CA ARG A 174 19.38 4.35 16.34
C ARG A 174 18.53 4.72 15.14
N TYR A 175 17.26 4.33 15.17
CA TYR A 175 16.32 4.58 14.10
C TYR A 175 15.24 5.56 14.54
N ALA A 176 14.89 6.48 13.64
CA ALA A 176 13.76 7.39 13.81
C ALA A 176 12.99 7.52 12.50
N ALA A 177 11.69 7.80 12.59
CA ALA A 177 10.85 8.09 11.43
C ALA A 177 10.02 9.35 11.66
N ARG A 178 9.86 10.14 10.59
CA ARG A 178 9.04 11.35 10.59
C ARG A 178 8.08 11.29 9.40
N MET A 179 6.79 11.20 9.69
CA MET A 179 5.72 11.19 8.69
C MET A 179 5.14 12.59 8.57
N GLN A 180 5.32 13.23 7.41
CA GLN A 180 4.85 14.57 7.07
C GLN A 180 3.77 14.46 5.98
N ALA A 181 3.03 15.53 5.70
CA ALA A 181 1.94 15.44 4.72
C ALA A 181 2.42 15.12 3.29
N GLU A 182 3.60 15.62 2.93
CA GLU A 182 4.16 15.55 1.58
C GLU A 182 5.25 14.49 1.41
N ARG A 183 5.78 13.94 2.52
CA ARG A 183 6.92 13.02 2.51
C ARG A 183 7.01 12.17 3.77
N ALA A 184 7.77 11.08 3.67
CA ALA A 184 8.22 10.31 4.82
C ALA A 184 9.75 10.36 4.92
N LEU A 185 10.27 10.54 6.15
CA LEU A 185 11.69 10.52 6.43
C LEU A 185 12.01 9.34 7.35
N PHE A 186 13.09 8.64 7.04
CA PHE A 186 13.67 7.58 7.85
C PHE A 186 15.13 7.89 8.14
N GLU A 187 15.47 7.92 9.41
CA GLU A 187 16.83 8.21 9.86
C GLU A 187 17.42 6.99 10.54
N ALA A 188 18.67 6.68 10.20
CA ALA A 188 19.50 5.72 10.90
C ALA A 188 20.81 6.38 11.28
N THR A 189 21.14 6.34 12.57
CA THR A 189 22.33 6.99 13.12
C THR A 189 23.22 5.98 13.84
N TRP A 190 24.41 5.79 13.29
CA TRP A 190 25.55 5.13 13.92
C TRP A 190 26.46 6.19 14.55
N PRO A 191 27.49 5.80 15.33
CA PRO A 191 28.48 6.74 15.85
C PRO A 191 29.21 7.55 14.77
N ASP A 192 29.54 6.90 13.64
CA ASP A 192 30.39 7.40 12.57
C ASP A 192 29.63 7.73 11.27
N LEU A 193 28.37 7.32 11.16
CA LEU A 193 27.57 7.44 9.95
C LEU A 193 26.15 7.86 10.29
N HIS A 194 25.59 8.75 9.48
CA HIS A 194 24.17 9.04 9.48
C HIS A 194 23.58 8.84 8.10
N SER A 195 22.42 8.19 8.04
CA SER A 195 21.63 7.99 6.84
C SER A 195 20.27 8.64 7.03
N CYS A 196 19.84 9.42 6.04
CA CYS A 196 18.47 9.93 5.93
C CYS A 196 17.88 9.46 4.61
N THR A 197 16.78 8.70 4.66
CA THR A 197 16.00 8.35 3.47
C THR A 197 14.73 9.19 3.45
N THR A 198 14.54 9.97 2.40
CA THR A 198 13.30 10.71 2.18
C THR A 198 12.53 10.12 1.01
N VAL A 199 11.22 9.93 1.19
CA VAL A 199 10.32 9.33 0.20
C VAL A 199 9.22 10.32 -0.18
N TRP A 200 8.99 10.48 -1.49
CA TRP A 200 7.93 11.29 -2.08
C TRP A 200 7.18 10.52 -3.16
N VAL A 201 6.00 11.00 -3.52
CA VAL A 201 5.29 10.61 -4.76
C VAL A 201 5.23 11.84 -5.66
N SER A 202 5.59 11.68 -6.94
CA SER A 202 5.54 12.78 -7.90
C SER A 202 4.09 13.22 -8.14
N PRO A 203 3.79 14.53 -8.12
CA PRO A 203 2.46 15.03 -8.46
C PRO A 203 2.16 14.96 -9.95
N GLU A 204 3.20 14.89 -10.80
CA GLU A 204 3.07 14.94 -12.27
C GLU A 204 3.19 13.55 -12.90
N ASP A 205 4.04 12.70 -12.33
CA ASP A 205 4.33 11.36 -12.83
C ASP A 205 3.86 10.29 -11.84
N ASP A 206 3.46 9.13 -12.35
CA ASP A 206 3.06 7.98 -11.54
C ASP A 206 4.28 7.24 -10.99
N CYS A 207 5.07 7.91 -10.16
CA CYS A 207 6.28 7.37 -9.57
C CYS A 207 6.50 7.81 -8.12
N GLU A 208 7.24 7.00 -7.38
CA GLU A 208 7.86 7.41 -6.12
C GLU A 208 9.32 7.78 -6.32
N LEU A 209 9.79 8.74 -5.53
CA LEU A 209 11.20 9.08 -5.43
C LEU A 209 11.70 8.74 -4.04
N ARG A 210 12.88 8.13 -3.95
CA ARG A 210 13.57 7.81 -2.71
C ARG A 210 14.97 8.40 -2.77
N GLN A 211 15.21 9.44 -1.99
CA GLN A 211 16.54 10.02 -1.84
C GLN A 211 17.20 9.43 -0.59
N VAL A 212 18.42 8.94 -0.73
CA VAL A 212 19.23 8.43 0.38
C VAL A 212 20.44 9.36 0.54
N GLU A 213 20.46 10.09 1.64
CA GLU A 213 21.56 10.97 2.02
C GLU A 213 22.42 10.26 3.07
N LEU A 214 23.72 10.15 2.79
CA LEU A 214 24.69 9.54 3.70
C LEU A 214 25.68 10.62 4.15
N THR A 215 25.87 10.75 5.46
CA THR A 215 26.81 11.69 6.06
C THR A 215 27.81 10.92 6.90
N ASN A 216 29.06 10.91 6.45
CA ASN A 216 30.17 10.45 7.28
C ASN A 216 30.39 11.47 8.42
N ARG A 217 30.18 11.02 9.65
CA ARG A 217 30.37 11.79 10.89
C ARG A 217 31.70 11.45 11.58
N GLY A 218 32.42 10.47 11.05
CA GLY A 218 33.76 10.11 11.50
C GLY A 218 34.85 11.03 10.95
N ASP A 219 36.06 10.77 11.39
CA ASP A 219 37.30 11.44 10.98
C ASP A 219 38.03 10.69 9.84
N GLN A 220 37.63 9.45 9.53
CA GLN A 220 38.21 8.62 8.49
C GLN A 220 37.26 8.47 7.28
N PRO A 221 37.79 8.37 6.04
CA PRO A 221 36.99 8.01 4.88
C PRO A 221 36.26 6.67 5.08
N LEU A 222 34.98 6.62 4.74
CA LEU A 222 34.14 5.44 4.89
C LEU A 222 33.73 4.90 3.52
N ALA A 223 34.13 3.67 3.21
CA ALA A 223 33.69 2.97 2.01
C ALA A 223 32.44 2.14 2.31
N LEU A 224 31.38 2.37 1.53
CA LEU A 224 30.08 1.75 1.71
C LEU A 224 29.61 1.12 0.40
N ASP A 225 29.10 -0.10 0.49
CA ASP A 225 28.28 -0.71 -0.57
C ASP A 225 26.81 -0.43 -0.27
N LEU A 226 26.05 -0.09 -1.31
CA LEU A 226 24.61 0.11 -1.24
C LEU A 226 23.88 -0.83 -2.19
N VAL A 227 22.77 -1.39 -1.73
CA VAL A 227 21.85 -2.21 -2.53
C VAL A 227 20.42 -1.79 -2.23
N SER A 228 19.67 -1.44 -3.28
CA SER A 228 18.23 -1.31 -3.19
C SER A 228 17.55 -2.62 -3.57
N CYS A 229 16.59 -3.06 -2.76
CA CYS A 229 15.87 -4.31 -2.99
C CYS A 229 14.37 -4.16 -2.70
N PHE A 230 13.56 -4.88 -3.49
CA PHE A 230 12.12 -4.97 -3.35
C PHE A 230 11.61 -6.22 -4.07
N GLU A 231 10.41 -6.68 -3.73
CA GLU A 231 9.75 -7.78 -4.43
C GLU A 231 8.72 -7.24 -5.42
N ALA A 232 8.97 -7.38 -6.73
CA ALA A 232 8.06 -6.94 -7.78
C ALA A 232 6.87 -7.90 -7.97
N THR A 233 5.65 -7.36 -8.10
CA THR A 233 4.43 -8.15 -8.34
C THR A 233 3.72 -7.79 -9.63
N LEU A 234 3.61 -6.48 -9.93
CA LEU A 234 2.96 -5.92 -11.13
C LEU A 234 1.56 -6.53 -11.40
N ALA A 235 0.79 -6.80 -10.35
CA ALA A 235 -0.48 -7.49 -10.43
C ALA A 235 -1.46 -6.97 -9.36
N PRO A 236 -2.78 -7.13 -9.56
CA PRO A 236 -3.75 -6.90 -8.49
C PRO A 236 -3.41 -7.76 -7.26
N GLN A 237 -3.48 -7.16 -6.07
CA GLN A 237 -3.05 -7.80 -4.83
C GLN A 237 -3.67 -9.18 -4.61
N ARG A 238 -4.99 -9.31 -4.79
CA ARG A 238 -5.72 -10.58 -4.64
C ARG A 238 -5.14 -11.69 -5.53
N GLY A 239 -4.67 -11.32 -6.72
CA GLY A 239 -4.06 -12.27 -7.65
C GLY A 239 -2.69 -12.76 -7.19
N ASP A 240 -1.89 -11.90 -6.55
CA ASP A 240 -0.61 -12.27 -5.96
C ASP A 240 -0.78 -13.12 -4.69
N GLU A 241 -1.77 -12.79 -3.85
CA GLU A 241 -2.07 -13.52 -2.62
C GLU A 241 -2.57 -14.95 -2.86
N ALA A 242 -3.40 -15.14 -3.89
CA ALA A 242 -3.96 -16.46 -4.19
C ALA A 242 -2.89 -17.49 -4.57
N HIS A 243 -1.92 -17.12 -5.43
CA HIS A 243 -0.87 -18.02 -5.90
C HIS A 243 0.47 -17.29 -6.12
N PRO A 244 1.25 -17.01 -5.05
CA PRO A 244 2.47 -16.20 -5.14
C PRO A 244 3.54 -16.81 -6.06
N ALA A 245 3.82 -18.11 -5.91
CA ALA A 245 4.82 -18.82 -6.71
C ALA A 245 4.47 -18.79 -8.20
N PHE A 246 3.20 -19.00 -8.54
CA PHE A 246 2.71 -18.90 -9.91
C PHE A 246 2.78 -17.46 -10.42
N SER A 247 2.41 -16.47 -9.60
CA SER A 247 2.48 -15.05 -9.93
C SER A 247 3.91 -14.61 -10.32
N ASN A 248 4.93 -15.12 -9.63
CA ASN A 248 6.33 -14.81 -9.90
C ASN A 248 6.79 -15.26 -11.30
N LEU A 249 6.24 -16.36 -11.83
CA LEU A 249 6.61 -16.87 -13.16
C LEU A 249 6.32 -15.87 -14.29
N PHE A 250 5.43 -14.91 -14.07
CA PHE A 250 5.06 -13.92 -15.08
C PHE A 250 5.92 -12.66 -15.05
N ILE A 251 6.77 -12.48 -14.04
CA ILE A 251 7.67 -11.32 -13.94
C ILE A 251 8.95 -11.58 -14.73
N GLN A 252 9.33 -10.61 -15.55
CA GLN A 252 10.60 -10.56 -16.25
C GLN A 252 11.34 -9.30 -15.84
N ALA A 253 12.63 -9.44 -15.54
CA ALA A 253 13.51 -8.35 -15.16
C ALA A 253 14.68 -8.27 -16.14
N ARG A 254 15.03 -7.06 -16.58
CA ARG A 254 16.20 -6.78 -17.43
C ARG A 254 16.94 -5.57 -16.88
N TRP A 255 18.22 -5.74 -16.57
CA TRP A 255 19.09 -4.63 -16.21
C TRP A 255 19.62 -3.93 -17.47
N ASP A 256 19.63 -2.60 -17.43
CA ASP A 256 20.20 -1.72 -18.46
C ASP A 256 21.29 -0.84 -17.83
N GLU A 257 22.54 -1.19 -18.09
CA GLU A 257 23.71 -0.51 -17.51
C GLU A 257 23.81 0.96 -17.94
N ALA A 258 23.49 1.27 -19.20
CA ALA A 258 23.62 2.62 -19.73
C ALA A 258 22.64 3.62 -19.09
N GLN A 259 21.49 3.10 -18.64
CA GLN A 259 20.45 3.88 -17.98
C GLN A 259 20.47 3.73 -16.45
N HIS A 260 21.34 2.87 -15.91
CA HIS A 260 21.29 2.41 -14.51
C HIS A 260 19.86 2.05 -14.09
N ALA A 261 19.18 1.27 -14.93
CA ALA A 261 17.74 1.00 -14.83
C ALA A 261 17.42 -0.49 -14.86
N LEU A 262 16.57 -0.91 -13.93
CA LEU A 262 15.93 -2.21 -13.90
C LEU A 262 14.54 -2.12 -14.53
N HIS A 263 14.40 -2.72 -15.71
CA HIS A 263 13.14 -2.83 -16.42
C HIS A 263 12.39 -4.07 -15.98
N LEU A 264 11.15 -3.89 -15.52
CA LEU A 264 10.27 -4.95 -15.08
C LEU A 264 9.07 -5.03 -16.02
N ARG A 265 8.71 -6.25 -16.41
CA ARG A 265 7.52 -6.52 -17.22
C ARG A 265 6.79 -7.72 -16.65
N ARG A 266 5.47 -7.62 -16.58
CA ARG A 266 4.61 -8.79 -16.39
C ARG A 266 4.13 -9.30 -17.74
N ARG A 267 4.31 -10.59 -17.99
CA ARG A 267 3.81 -11.25 -19.20
C ARG A 267 2.28 -11.33 -19.15
N PRO A 268 1.57 -10.81 -20.18
CA PRO A 268 0.14 -11.02 -20.32
C PRO A 268 -0.20 -12.51 -20.30
N ARG A 269 -1.32 -12.85 -19.68
CA ARG A 269 -1.85 -14.22 -19.65
C ARG A 269 -2.79 -14.48 -20.81
N LEU A 270 -3.52 -13.44 -21.21
CA LEU A 270 -4.44 -13.46 -22.33
C LEU A 270 -3.89 -12.59 -23.47
N PHE A 271 -4.33 -12.87 -24.69
CA PHE A 271 -3.88 -12.15 -25.89
C PHE A 271 -4.30 -10.67 -25.90
N ASP A 272 -5.41 -10.36 -25.23
CA ASP A 272 -6.01 -9.03 -25.13
C ASP A 272 -5.61 -8.26 -23.84
N GLU A 273 -4.79 -8.86 -22.98
CA GLU A 273 -4.33 -8.22 -21.75
C GLU A 273 -3.13 -7.29 -22.02
N ALA A 274 -3.23 -6.04 -21.57
CA ALA A 274 -2.14 -5.08 -21.66
C ALA A 274 -0.95 -5.51 -20.78
N ALA A 275 0.27 -5.46 -21.34
CA ALA A 275 1.47 -5.79 -20.57
C ALA A 275 1.80 -4.70 -19.56
N MET A 276 1.75 -5.02 -18.26
CA MET A 276 2.20 -4.12 -17.21
C MET A 276 3.74 -4.00 -17.22
N ARG A 277 4.24 -2.78 -17.09
CA ARG A 277 5.67 -2.47 -17.03
C ARG A 277 5.97 -1.48 -15.91
N ALA A 278 7.12 -1.64 -15.28
CA ALA A 278 7.66 -0.67 -14.34
C ALA A 278 9.17 -0.53 -14.57
N VAL A 279 9.73 0.63 -14.21
CA VAL A 279 11.16 0.87 -14.27
C VAL A 279 11.61 1.39 -12.92
N PHE A 280 12.65 0.78 -12.36
CA PHE A 280 13.36 1.29 -11.19
C PHE A 280 14.74 1.74 -11.64
N PHE A 281 15.13 2.98 -11.38
CA PHE A 281 16.39 3.51 -11.89
C PHE A 281 17.02 4.50 -10.92
N LEU A 282 18.34 4.67 -11.05
CA LEU A 282 19.09 5.68 -10.30
C LEU A 282 18.99 7.02 -11.03
N ALA A 283 18.22 7.95 -10.47
CA ALA A 283 17.98 9.26 -11.09
C ALA A 283 19.22 10.19 -11.04
N GLY A 284 20.04 10.07 -10.01
CA GLY A 284 21.24 10.89 -9.84
C GLY A 284 22.02 10.52 -8.58
N VAL A 285 23.29 10.94 -8.55
CA VAL A 285 24.16 10.84 -7.36
C VAL A 285 24.82 12.19 -7.18
N ASP A 286 24.35 12.93 -6.18
CA ASP A 286 24.98 14.20 -5.80
C ASP A 286 26.16 13.90 -4.88
N ALA A 287 27.35 13.89 -5.45
CA ALA A 287 28.57 13.76 -4.68
C ALA A 287 28.91 15.11 -4.04
N GLY A 288 28.47 15.32 -2.81
CA GLY A 288 29.26 16.10 -1.86
C GLY A 288 30.59 15.37 -1.65
N ALA A 289 31.59 15.67 -2.50
CA ALA A 289 32.94 15.09 -2.53
C ALA A 289 33.03 13.54 -2.61
N GLY A 290 33.20 13.03 -3.84
CA GLY A 290 33.98 11.81 -4.12
C GLY A 290 33.24 10.47 -4.07
N CYS A 291 32.50 10.13 -5.13
CA CYS A 291 32.09 8.75 -5.37
C CYS A 291 33.26 7.99 -6.03
N ALA A 292 33.92 7.09 -5.29
CA ALA A 292 34.89 6.17 -5.88
C ALA A 292 34.16 5.14 -6.75
N LYS A 293 34.65 4.91 -7.97
CA LYS A 293 34.13 3.85 -8.86
C LYS A 293 34.30 2.48 -8.18
N PRO A 294 33.33 1.56 -8.32
CA PRO A 294 33.48 0.20 -7.81
C PRO A 294 34.71 -0.47 -8.45
N ALA A 295 35.54 -1.09 -7.62
CA ALA A 295 36.61 -1.93 -8.09
C ALA A 295 36.02 -3.14 -8.82
N ARG A 296 36.44 -3.36 -10.07
CA ARG A 296 36.17 -4.62 -10.78
C ARG A 296 36.70 -5.78 -9.91
N PRO A 297 35.95 -6.89 -9.78
CA PRO A 297 36.50 -8.08 -9.16
C PRO A 297 37.75 -8.53 -9.94
N ALA A 298 38.87 -8.65 -9.24
CA ALA A 298 40.12 -9.17 -9.78
C ALA A 298 39.89 -10.64 -10.17
N GLY A 299 40.12 -10.95 -11.45
CA GLY A 299 39.77 -12.23 -12.03
C GLY A 299 40.71 -13.39 -11.71
N GLY A 300 40.24 -14.58 -12.09
CA GLY A 300 41.00 -15.79 -12.40
C GLY A 300 40.01 -16.79 -13.01
N ALA A 301 40.21 -17.44 -14.16
CA ALA A 301 41.33 -17.52 -15.10
C ALA A 301 40.75 -17.95 -16.49
N PRO A 302 41.56 -18.00 -17.57
CA PRO A 302 41.10 -18.16 -18.95
C PRO A 302 41.07 -19.62 -19.43
N GLY A 303 40.17 -19.91 -20.37
CA GLY A 303 40.12 -21.12 -21.19
C GLY A 303 38.87 -21.01 -22.07
N ALA A 304 38.97 -20.47 -23.28
CA ALA A 304 39.17 -21.25 -24.50
C ALA A 304 38.13 -22.38 -24.61
N GLU A 305 37.05 -22.16 -25.35
CA GLU A 305 36.90 -22.76 -26.69
C GLU A 305 35.60 -22.31 -27.37
N ASP A 306 35.78 -22.05 -28.66
CA ASP A 306 34.80 -21.86 -29.70
C ASP A 306 33.70 -22.93 -29.67
N CYS A 307 32.43 -22.52 -29.78
CA CYS A 307 31.34 -23.36 -30.28
C CYS A 307 30.09 -22.52 -30.62
N ARG A 308 30.11 -21.92 -31.82
CA ARG A 308 28.98 -21.96 -32.77
C ARG A 308 29.51 -22.74 -33.99
N PRO A 309 28.70 -23.52 -34.75
CA PRO A 309 27.30 -23.29 -35.15
C PRO A 309 26.41 -24.52 -34.80
N GLU A 310 25.08 -24.56 -34.93
CA GLU A 310 24.21 -24.49 -36.12
C GLU A 310 22.73 -24.39 -35.67
N GLY A 311 21.86 -23.80 -36.50
CA GLY A 311 20.38 -23.88 -36.38
C GLY A 311 19.67 -22.55 -36.21
#